data_AF-A0A6C0AKP3-F1
#
_entry.id   AF-A0A6C0AKP3-F1
#
_cell.length_a   1.000
_cell.length_b   1.000
_cell.length_c   1.000
_cell.angle_alpha   90.00
_cell.angle_beta   90.00
_cell.angle_gamma   90.00
#
_symmetry.space_group_name_H-M   'P 1'
#
loop_
_entity.id
_entity.type
_entity.pdbx_description
1 polymer ?
#
loop_
_entity_poly.entity_id
_entity_poly.type
_entity_poly.pdbx_seq_one_letter_code
_entity_poly.pdbx_strand_id
1 'polypeptide(L)'
;MLNSKFIGGDIPDIGSLSSNKLLDPISKPNLREPGVNYFLKYTLKNIHKNKKQQFDTFFNIILLFLFIVILGIILIYKFKNKPTEKEKIQKKKEQQEYIINKIKGLTKVKQKEHEILITKIPKFESDYELLHKKFYMV
;
A
#
# COMPACT_ATOMS: atom_id res chain seq x y z
N MET A 1 11.28 -40.22 14.28
CA MET A 1 12.00 -39.38 15.27
C MET A 1 10.97 -38.77 16.21
N LEU A 2 10.77 -39.40 17.37
CA LEU A 2 9.83 -38.95 18.40
C LEU A 2 10.45 -37.81 19.21
N ASN A 3 9.69 -36.74 19.36
CA ASN A 3 10.08 -35.44 19.89
C ASN A 3 10.54 -35.54 21.36
N SER A 4 11.84 -35.34 21.61
CA SER A 4 12.52 -35.39 22.92
C SER A 4 12.19 -34.23 23.88
N LYS A 5 11.18 -33.40 23.58
CA LYS A 5 10.83 -32.22 24.40
C LYS A 5 9.91 -32.50 25.59
N PHE A 6 9.58 -33.75 25.89
CA PHE A 6 8.84 -34.11 27.11
C PHE A 6 9.73 -34.35 28.35
N ILE A 7 11.07 -34.23 28.24
CA ILE A 7 12.00 -34.59 29.32
C ILE A 7 12.70 -33.35 29.94
N GLY A 8 12.37 -32.13 29.48
CA GLY A 8 13.07 -30.89 29.86
C GLY A 8 12.37 -30.02 30.90
N GLY A 9 11.66 -30.60 31.86
CA GLY A 9 11.11 -29.86 33.00
C GLY A 9 11.55 -30.55 34.27
N ASP A 10 12.18 -29.81 35.18
CA ASP A 10 12.71 -30.30 36.45
C ASP A 10 11.72 -31.27 37.12
N ILE A 11 12.14 -32.53 37.23
CA ILE A 11 11.45 -33.53 38.06
C ILE A 11 11.70 -33.06 39.50
N PRO A 12 10.67 -32.77 40.32
CA PRO A 12 10.92 -32.50 41.72
C PRO A 12 11.48 -33.79 42.34
N ASP A 13 12.64 -33.67 42.99
CA ASP A 13 13.17 -34.68 43.88
C ASP A 13 12.05 -35.13 44.83
N ILE A 14 11.61 -36.38 44.66
CA ILE A 14 10.59 -37.03 45.50
C ILE A 14 11.10 -37.14 46.96
N GLY A 15 12.39 -36.88 47.20
CA GLY A 15 13.04 -36.82 48.52
C GLY A 15 12.86 -35.53 49.33
N SER A 16 12.26 -34.46 48.79
CA SER A 16 12.08 -33.20 49.55
C SER A 16 10.79 -33.14 50.39
N LEU A 17 9.99 -34.20 50.39
CA LEU A 17 8.81 -34.32 51.27
C LEU A 17 9.15 -35.13 52.52
N SER A 18 10.19 -34.73 53.26
CA SER A 18 10.42 -35.22 54.62
C SER A 18 10.47 -34.06 55.61
N SER A 19 9.86 -34.32 56.76
CA SER A 19 10.19 -33.80 58.09
C SER A 19 9.76 -32.41 58.59
N ASN A 20 8.75 -31.71 58.03
CA ASN A 20 8.29 -30.44 58.64
C ASN A 20 6.77 -30.28 58.81
N LYS A 21 6.03 -31.34 59.13
CA LYS A 21 4.62 -31.19 59.55
C LYS A 21 4.24 -32.24 60.57
N LEU A 22 4.83 -32.12 61.76
CA LEU A 22 4.38 -32.80 62.95
C LEU A 22 3.56 -31.78 63.75
N LEU A 23 2.26 -32.05 63.87
CA LEU A 23 1.20 -31.32 64.59
C LEU A 23 0.48 -30.18 63.85
N ASP A 24 -0.44 -30.55 62.96
CA ASP A 24 -1.57 -29.68 62.57
C ASP A 24 -2.90 -30.35 62.99
N PRO A 25 -3.90 -29.58 63.51
CA PRO A 25 -5.22 -30.10 63.85
C PRO A 25 -5.94 -30.59 62.59
N ILE A 26 -6.37 -31.85 62.62
CA ILE A 26 -7.24 -32.55 61.66
C ILE A 26 -7.28 -31.88 60.26
N SER A 27 -6.25 -32.14 59.45
CA SER A 27 -6.23 -31.75 58.05
C SER A 27 -7.47 -32.30 57.36
N LYS A 28 -8.38 -31.41 56.92
CA LYS A 28 -9.58 -31.78 56.16
C LYS A 28 -9.17 -32.71 55.01
N PRO A 29 -9.67 -33.95 54.93
CA PRO A 29 -9.33 -34.84 53.83
C PRO A 29 -9.88 -34.23 52.54
N ASN A 30 -8.98 -33.86 51.63
CA ASN A 30 -9.36 -33.29 50.35
C ASN A 30 -9.27 -34.40 49.30
N LEU A 31 -10.38 -34.70 48.62
CA LEU A 31 -10.52 -35.77 47.61
C LEU A 31 -9.77 -35.46 46.30
N ARG A 32 -8.73 -34.65 46.35
CA ARG A 32 -7.92 -34.32 45.18
C ARG A 32 -6.48 -34.71 45.46
N GLU A 33 -5.99 -35.63 44.64
CA GLU A 33 -4.59 -36.01 44.63
C GLU A 33 -3.72 -34.78 44.30
N PRO A 34 -2.74 -34.43 45.16
CA PRO A 34 -1.94 -33.21 44.99
C PRO A 34 -1.16 -33.18 43.66
N GLY A 35 -0.76 -34.36 43.14
CA GLY A 35 -0.08 -34.49 41.85
C GLY A 35 -0.96 -34.13 40.65
N VAL A 36 -2.21 -34.59 40.62
CA VAL A 36 -3.16 -34.29 39.53
C VAL A 36 -3.50 -32.80 39.50
N ASN A 37 -3.70 -32.18 40.66
CA ASN A 37 -3.97 -30.75 40.75
C ASN A 37 -2.79 -29.91 40.23
N TYR A 38 -1.55 -30.31 40.54
CA TYR A 38 -0.35 -29.64 40.05
C TYR A 38 -0.21 -29.77 38.52
N PHE A 39 -0.39 -30.98 37.98
CA PHE A 39 -0.34 -31.24 36.54
C PHE A 39 -1.39 -30.42 35.77
N LEU A 40 -2.62 -30.38 36.26
CA LEU A 40 -3.69 -29.59 35.64
C LEU A 40 -3.37 -28.10 35.67
N LYS A 41 -2.95 -27.56 36.82
CA LYS A 41 -2.56 -26.14 36.94
C LYS A 41 -1.40 -25.78 36.01
N TYR A 42 -0.39 -26.63 35.92
CA TYR A 42 0.76 -26.44 35.03
C TYR A 42 0.33 -26.47 33.56
N THR A 43 -0.48 -27.45 33.17
CA THR A 43 -1.01 -27.58 31.80
C THR A 43 -1.84 -26.35 31.41
N LEU A 44 -2.75 -25.89 32.27
CA LEU A 44 -3.55 -24.69 32.02
C LEU A 44 -2.67 -23.44 31.88
N LYS A 45 -1.65 -23.30 32.73
CA LYS A 45 -0.68 -22.19 32.67
C LYS A 45 0.11 -22.21 31.36
N ASN A 46 0.56 -23.38 30.92
CA ASN A 46 1.26 -23.56 29.65
C ASN A 46 0.36 -23.27 28.45
N ILE A 47 -0.90 -23.73 28.47
CA ILE A 47 -1.87 -23.43 27.42
C ILE A 47 -2.07 -21.91 27.30
N HIS A 48 -2.24 -21.20 28.42
CA HIS A 48 -2.41 -19.75 28.41
C HIS A 48 -1.18 -19.03 27.84
N LYS A 49 0.02 -19.40 28.30
CA LYS A 49 1.28 -18.82 27.80
C LYS A 49 1.49 -19.09 26.31
N ASN A 50 1.25 -20.33 25.87
CA ASN A 50 1.40 -20.72 24.47
C ASN A 50 0.39 -19.99 23.57
N LYS A 51 -0.88 -19.90 23.99
CA LYS A 51 -1.91 -19.17 23.23
C LYS A 51 -1.54 -17.70 23.03
N LYS A 52 -1.02 -17.04 24.08
CA LYS A 52 -0.56 -15.66 24.00
C LYS A 52 0.61 -15.51 23.04
N GLN A 53 1.65 -16.33 23.19
CA GLN A 53 2.83 -16.29 22.33
C GLN A 53 2.50 -16.58 20.85
N GLN A 54 1.58 -17.52 20.60
CA GLN A 54 1.11 -17.81 19.24
C GLN A 54 0.36 -16.61 18.66
N PHE A 55 -0.55 -16.00 19.42
CA PHE A 55 -1.27 -14.81 18.96
C PHE A 55 -0.32 -13.66 18.59
N ASP A 56 0.66 -13.36 19.45
CA ASP A 56 1.66 -12.31 19.20
C ASP A 56 2.49 -12.60 17.92
N THR A 57 2.85 -13.87 17.70
CA THR A 57 3.60 -14.30 16.51
C THR A 57 2.74 -14.22 15.24
N PHE A 58 1.50 -14.71 15.29
CA PHE A 58 0.56 -14.63 14.16
C PHE A 58 0.24 -13.18 13.80
N PHE A 59 0.08 -12.31 14.80
CA PHE A 59 -0.18 -10.90 14.58
C PHE A 59 0.98 -10.22 13.84
N ASN A 60 2.22 -10.48 14.25
CA ASN A 60 3.40 -9.97 13.55
C ASN A 60 3.51 -10.48 12.10
N ILE A 61 3.17 -11.75 11.85
CA ILE A 61 3.16 -12.33 10.49
C ILE A 61 2.09 -11.65 9.62
N ILE A 62 0.89 -11.44 10.16
CA ILE A 62 -0.20 -10.73 9.47
C ILE A 62 0.21 -9.30 9.14
N LEU A 63 0.87 -8.61 10.08
CA LEU A 63 1.34 -7.24 9.88
C LEU A 63 2.40 -7.16 8.76
N LEU A 64 3.33 -8.12 8.72
CA LEU A 64 4.33 -8.24 7.66
C LEU A 64 3.67 -8.55 6.32
N PHE A 65 2.72 -9.48 6.27
CA PHE A 65 2.00 -9.81 5.06
C PHE A 65 1.22 -8.61 4.52
N LEU A 66 0.54 -7.86 5.39
CA LEU A 66 -0.17 -6.63 5.02
C LEU A 66 0.78 -5.61 4.39
N PHE A 67 1.98 -5.43 4.95
CA PHE A 67 2.99 -4.55 4.39
C PHE A 67 3.45 -4.99 2.98
N ILE A 68 3.68 -6.29 2.77
CA ILE A 68 4.03 -6.83 1.44
C ILE A 68 2.89 -6.62 0.46
N VAL A 69 1.63 -6.83 0.87
CA VAL A 69 0.46 -6.61 0.01
C VAL A 69 0.35 -5.14 -0.40
N ILE A 70 0.51 -4.20 0.54
CA ILE A 70 0.50 -2.77 0.24
C ILE A 70 1.61 -2.41 -0.75
N LEU A 71 2.84 -2.90 -0.53
CA LEU A 71 3.95 -2.71 -1.47
C LEU A 71 3.64 -3.32 -2.84
N GLY A 72 3.07 -4.52 -2.88
CA GLY A 72 2.65 -5.19 -4.10
C GLY A 72 1.63 -4.39 -4.89
N ILE A 73 0.61 -3.85 -4.21
CA ILE A 73 -0.41 -2.98 -4.82
C ILE A 73 0.23 -1.71 -5.38
N ILE A 74 1.09 -1.04 -4.62
CA ILE A 74 1.80 0.17 -5.07
C ILE A 74 2.66 -0.14 -6.30
N LEU A 75 3.36 -1.28 -6.29
CA LEU A 75 4.24 -1.67 -7.38
C LEU A 75 3.46 -2.04 -8.64
N ILE A 76 2.35 -2.78 -8.51
CA ILE A 76 1.43 -3.10 -9.61
C ILE A 76 0.81 -1.84 -10.19
N TYR A 77 0.34 -0.93 -9.33
CA TYR A 77 -0.20 0.36 -9.75
C TYR A 77 0.87 1.15 -10.52
N LYS A 78 2.07 1.27 -9.97
CA LYS A 78 3.19 1.94 -10.64
C LYS A 78 3.60 1.26 -11.94
N PHE A 79 3.55 -0.06 -12.01
CA PHE A 79 3.88 -0.83 -13.21
C PHE A 79 2.85 -0.62 -14.32
N LYS A 80 1.56 -0.66 -14.02
CA LYS A 80 0.50 -0.35 -14.99
C LYS A 80 0.47 1.11 -15.42
N ASN A 81 0.86 2.03 -14.53
CA ASN A 81 0.95 3.46 -14.85
C ASN A 81 2.25 3.86 -15.56
N LYS A 82 3.21 2.94 -15.74
CA LYS A 82 4.33 3.20 -16.64
C LYS A 82 3.79 3.03 -18.06
N PRO A 83 3.62 4.11 -18.85
CA PRO A 83 3.26 3.95 -20.25
C PRO A 83 4.33 3.09 -20.92
N THR A 84 3.90 2.08 -21.67
CA THR A 84 4.79 1.25 -22.48
C THR A 84 5.66 2.17 -23.33
N GLU A 85 6.95 1.86 -23.56
CA GLU A 85 7.84 2.75 -24.33
C GLU A 85 7.23 3.14 -25.68
N LYS A 86 6.50 2.21 -26.30
CA LYS A 86 5.70 2.43 -27.52
C LYS A 86 4.65 3.54 -27.36
N GLU A 87 3.88 3.53 -26.28
CA GLU A 87 2.87 4.56 -25.99
C GLU A 87 3.50 5.92 -25.70
N LYS A 88 4.68 5.94 -25.05
CA LYS A 88 5.43 7.18 -24.81
C LYS A 88 5.93 7.80 -26.12
N ILE A 89 6.41 6.98 -27.05
CA ILE A 89 6.83 7.43 -28.39
C ILE A 89 5.62 7.92 -29.18
N GLN A 90 4.50 7.20 -29.13
CA GLN A 90 3.26 7.57 -29.82
C GLN A 90 2.72 8.91 -29.31
N LYS A 91 2.60 9.10 -28.00
CA LYS A 91 2.17 10.39 -27.40
C LYS A 91 3.10 11.54 -27.79
N LYS A 92 4.42 11.30 -27.85
CA LYS A 92 5.38 12.32 -28.30
C LYS A 92 5.17 12.68 -29.78
N LYS A 93 4.95 11.68 -30.64
CA LYS A 93 4.65 11.90 -32.06
C LYS A 93 3.36 12.71 -32.22
N GLU A 94 2.30 12.34 -31.52
CA GLU A 94 1.01 13.06 -31.54
C GLU A 94 1.15 14.51 -31.08
N GLN A 95 1.93 14.77 -30.02
CA GLN A 95 2.22 16.13 -29.56
C GLN A 95 3.00 16.94 -30.60
N GLN A 96 4.02 16.33 -31.21
CA GLN A 96 4.81 16.98 -32.27
C GLN A 96 3.94 17.30 -33.48
N GLU A 97 3.12 16.35 -33.90
CA GLU A 97 2.19 16.52 -35.02
C GLU A 97 1.16 17.61 -34.74
N TYR A 98 0.60 17.66 -33.54
CA TYR A 98 -0.31 18.73 -33.11
C TYR A 98 0.33 20.11 -33.23
N ILE A 99 1.56 20.27 -32.72
CA ILE A 99 2.28 21.54 -32.77
C ILE A 99 2.55 21.95 -34.23
N ILE A 100 3.03 21.01 -35.06
CA ILE A 100 3.30 21.25 -36.48
C ILE A 100 2.03 21.67 -37.22
N ASN A 101 0.92 20.96 -36.98
CA ASN A 101 -0.36 21.25 -37.61
C ASN A 101 -0.92 22.61 -37.16
N LYS A 102 -0.74 22.98 -35.88
CA LYS A 102 -1.11 24.30 -35.38
C LYS A 102 -0.31 25.41 -36.05
N ILE A 103 1.02 25.25 -36.16
CA ILE A 103 1.90 26.21 -36.84
C ILE A 103 1.50 26.35 -38.31
N LYS A 104 1.32 25.23 -39.02
CA LYS A 104 0.88 25.23 -40.43
C LYS A 104 -0.45 25.95 -40.60
N GLY A 105 -1.42 25.73 -39.71
CA GLY A 105 -2.70 26.42 -39.73
C GLY A 105 -2.55 27.93 -39.62
N LEU A 106 -1.76 28.40 -38.64
CA LEU A 106 -1.50 29.84 -38.45
C LEU A 106 -0.75 30.44 -39.64
N THR A 107 0.26 29.76 -40.18
CA THR A 107 1.00 30.23 -41.36
C THR A 107 0.11 30.31 -42.60
N LYS A 108 -0.79 29.33 -42.81
CA LYS A 108 -1.74 29.37 -43.92
C LYS A 108 -2.72 30.54 -43.82
N VAL A 109 -3.20 30.87 -42.62
CA VAL A 109 -4.07 32.04 -42.41
C VAL A 109 -3.31 33.33 -42.76
N LYS A 110 -2.09 33.49 -42.24
CA LYS A 110 -1.23 34.64 -42.59
C LYS A 110 -0.92 34.71 -44.08
N GLN A 111 -0.62 33.57 -44.71
CA GLN A 111 -0.37 33.51 -46.15
C GLN A 111 -1.60 33.92 -46.95
N LYS A 112 -2.81 33.51 -46.56
CA LYS A 112 -4.04 33.97 -47.22
C LYS A 112 -4.26 35.47 -47.07
N GLU A 113 -3.99 36.04 -45.89
CA GLU A 113 -4.03 37.49 -45.68
C GLU A 113 -3.04 38.22 -46.61
N HIS A 114 -1.84 37.66 -46.78
CA HIS A 114 -0.85 38.14 -47.74
C HIS A 114 -1.21 37.85 -49.21
N GLU A 115 -1.89 36.75 -49.54
CA GLU A 115 -2.23 36.37 -50.92
C GLU A 115 -3.40 37.19 -51.47
N ILE A 116 -4.32 37.64 -50.60
CA ILE A 116 -5.29 38.68 -50.93
C ILE A 116 -4.58 40.02 -51.26
N LEU A 117 -3.27 40.13 -50.99
CA LEU A 117 -2.43 41.33 -51.15
C LEU A 117 -1.18 41.07 -51.99
N ILE A 118 -1.30 41.17 -53.31
CA ILE A 118 -0.18 40.97 -54.25
C ILE A 118 0.94 42.01 -54.02
N THR A 119 0.59 43.20 -53.54
CA THR A 119 1.52 44.29 -53.28
C THR A 119 1.97 44.21 -51.82
N LYS A 120 3.29 44.18 -51.58
CA LYS A 120 3.92 44.10 -50.22
C LYS A 120 3.71 45.36 -49.37
N ILE A 121 2.66 46.11 -49.60
CA ILE A 121 2.29 47.32 -48.90
C ILE A 121 1.15 47.01 -47.92
N PRO A 122 1.14 47.64 -46.74
CA PRO A 122 0.03 47.50 -45.82
C PRO A 122 -1.26 47.97 -46.50
N LYS A 123 -2.40 47.31 -46.22
CA LYS A 123 -3.70 47.86 -46.60
C LYS A 123 -3.82 49.23 -45.95
N PHE A 124 -3.93 50.27 -46.77
CA PHE A 124 -4.26 51.59 -46.29
C PHE A 124 -5.75 51.58 -45.95
N GLU A 125 -6.08 51.44 -44.67
CA GLU A 125 -7.43 51.64 -44.16
C GLU A 125 -7.54 53.12 -43.77
N SER A 126 -8.42 53.86 -44.43
CA SER A 126 -8.65 55.24 -44.02
C SER A 126 -9.60 55.31 -42.83
N ASP A 127 -9.39 56.28 -41.95
CA ASP A 127 -10.25 56.46 -40.77
C ASP A 127 -11.73 56.66 -41.14
N TYR A 128 -12.01 57.24 -42.32
CA TYR A 128 -13.36 57.43 -42.86
C TYR A 128 -14.02 56.10 -43.29
N GLU A 129 -13.25 55.17 -43.86
CA GLU A 129 -13.75 53.87 -44.32
C GLU A 129 -14.08 52.94 -43.14
N LEU A 130 -13.25 52.96 -42.09
CA LEU A 130 -13.48 52.26 -40.82
C LEU A 130 -14.75 52.76 -40.12
N LEU A 131 -14.95 54.08 -40.09
CA LEU A 131 -16.15 54.69 -39.51
C LEU A 131 -17.40 54.24 -40.28
N HIS A 132 -17.34 54.25 -41.61
CA HIS A 132 -18.48 53.87 -42.44
C HIS A 132 -18.88 52.40 -42.25
N LYS A 133 -17.90 51.48 -42.25
CA LYS A 133 -18.14 50.06 -42.05
C LYS A 133 -18.71 49.72 -40.66
N LYS A 134 -18.26 50.42 -39.61
CA LYS A 134 -18.69 50.17 -38.23
C LYS A 134 -20.12 50.65 -37.94
N PHE A 135 -20.56 51.71 -38.61
CA PHE A 135 -21.82 52.39 -38.28
C PHE A 135 -22.89 52.33 -39.37
N TYR A 136 -22.54 52.01 -40.62
CA TYR A 136 -23.47 52.10 -41.75
C TYR A 136 -23.58 50.84 -42.62
N MET A 137 -22.78 49.79 -42.37
CA MET A 137 -23.01 48.48 -42.99
C MET A 137 -23.87 47.61 -42.05
N VAL A 138 -25.18 47.66 -42.25
CA VAL A 138 -26.15 46.64 -41.82
C VAL A 138 -26.49 45.77 -43.02
#